data_AF-A0A972BUS7-F1
#
_entry.id   AF-A0A972BUS7-F1
#
_cell.length_a   1.000
_cell.length_b   1.000
_cell.length_c   1.000
_cell.angle_alpha   90.00
_cell.angle_beta   90.00
_cell.angle_gamma   90.00
#
_symmetry.space_group_name_H-M   'P 1'
#
loop_
_entity.id
_entity.type
_entity.pdbx_description
1 polymer ?
#
loop_
_entity_poly.entity_id
_entity_poly.type
_entity_poly.pdbx_seq_one_letter_code
_entity_poly.pdbx_strand_id
1 'polypeptide(L)'
;LDVLWGQGTPTDTLKALITELGCSEVKWSEDAPLNTMNTITIRPGTLDEMEAQIIGHVLEQPNMTQKEAAHILGISRTTLWKKVRKYNILT
;
A
#
# COMPACT_ATOMS: atom_id res chain seq x y z
N LEU A 1 -40.85 10.09 9.10
CA LEU A 1 -41.26 9.97 7.68
C LEU A 1 -40.26 10.80 6.88
N ASP A 2 -38.97 10.49 6.93
CA ASP A 2 -38.27 9.47 6.11
C ASP A 2 -38.44 9.69 4.60
N VAL A 3 -37.46 10.37 3.99
CA VAL A 3 -37.07 10.16 2.58
C VAL A 3 -35.55 10.40 2.46
N LEU A 4 -34.84 9.27 2.48
CA LEU A 4 -33.53 8.94 1.87
C LEU A 4 -32.58 10.10 1.47
N TRP A 5 -31.53 10.30 2.28
CA TRP A 5 -30.25 10.81 1.79
C TRP A 5 -29.58 9.73 0.92
N GLY A 6 -29.98 9.72 -0.35
CA GLY A 6 -29.46 8.84 -1.39
C GLY A 6 -27.94 8.85 -1.40
N GLN A 7 -27.40 7.71 -1.00
CA GLN A 7 -26.00 7.33 -1.00
C GLN A 7 -25.44 7.44 -2.43
N GLY A 8 -24.71 8.53 -2.71
CA GLY A 8 -23.73 8.56 -3.79
C GLY A 8 -22.36 8.59 -3.15
N THR A 9 -21.63 7.49 -3.16
CA THR A 9 -20.22 7.50 -2.77
C THR A 9 -19.47 8.44 -3.73
N PRO A 10 -18.39 9.13 -3.30
CA PRO A 10 -17.65 10.06 -4.17
C PRO A 10 -17.09 9.44 -5.46
N THR A 11 -17.15 8.11 -5.60
CA THR A 11 -16.86 7.38 -6.83
C THR A 11 -17.94 7.53 -7.92
N ASP A 12 -19.19 7.81 -7.57
CA ASP A 12 -20.31 7.96 -8.51
C ASP A 12 -20.17 9.24 -9.36
N THR A 13 -19.87 10.37 -8.71
CA THR A 13 -19.63 11.65 -9.40
C THR A 13 -18.38 11.60 -10.27
N LEU A 14 -17.34 10.89 -9.83
CA LEU A 14 -16.12 10.66 -10.62
C LEU A 14 -16.40 9.81 -11.86
N LYS A 15 -17.20 8.75 -11.74
CA LYS A 15 -17.60 7.91 -12.89
C LYS A 15 -18.41 8.69 -13.92
N ALA A 16 -19.31 9.58 -13.48
CA ALA A 16 -20.08 10.45 -14.36
C ALA A 16 -19.17 11.43 -15.14
N LEU A 17 -18.22 12.09 -14.48
CA LEU A 17 -17.27 13.02 -15.12
C LEU A 17 -16.35 12.35 -16.14
N ILE A 18 -15.87 11.13 -15.86
CA ILE A 18 -15.01 10.37 -16.78
C ILE A 18 -15.76 10.01 -18.07
N THR A 19 -17.05 9.73 -17.97
CA THR A 19 -17.93 9.42 -19.11
C THR A 19 -18.18 10.66 -19.98
N GLU A 20 -18.35 11.84 -19.37
CA GLU A 20 -18.61 13.10 -20.07
C GLU A 20 -17.36 13.64 -20.81
N LEU A 21 -16.16 13.38 -20.28
CA LEU A 21 -14.90 13.85 -20.85
C LEU A 21 -14.30 12.94 -21.94
N GLY A 22 -14.98 11.83 -22.31
CA GLY A 22 -14.52 10.93 -23.38
C GLY A 22 -13.19 10.24 -23.08
N CYS A 23 -12.83 10.11 -21.80
CA CYS A 23 -11.66 9.33 -21.39
C CYS A 23 -11.96 7.84 -21.53
N SER A 24 -11.12 7.13 -22.28
CA SER A 24 -11.16 5.68 -22.47
C SER A 24 -11.35 4.92 -21.16
N GLU A 25 -12.26 3.94 -21.18
CA GLU A 25 -12.74 3.09 -20.07
C GLU A 25 -11.65 2.81 -19.02
N VAL A 26 -11.71 3.54 -17.90
CA VAL A 26 -10.85 3.26 -16.75
C VAL A 26 -11.41 2.02 -16.09
N LYS A 27 -10.78 0.88 -16.34
CA LYS A 27 -11.10 -0.39 -15.68
C LYS A 27 -10.62 -0.33 -14.23
N TRP A 28 -11.44 0.27 -13.36
CA TRP A 28 -11.29 0.14 -11.92
C TRP A 28 -11.68 -1.30 -11.59
N SER A 29 -10.70 -2.15 -11.26
CA SER A 29 -10.99 -3.45 -10.70
C SER A 29 -11.73 -3.22 -9.39
N GLU A 30 -13.02 -3.53 -9.38
CA GLU A 30 -13.84 -3.61 -8.19
C GLU A 30 -13.11 -4.44 -7.14
N ASP A 31 -13.27 -4.00 -5.90
CA ASP A 31 -12.53 -4.32 -4.69
C ASP A 31 -12.33 -5.83 -4.53
N ALA A 32 -11.33 -6.38 -5.22
CA ALA A 32 -10.83 -7.71 -4.94
C ALA A 32 -10.55 -7.70 -3.43
N PRO A 33 -11.09 -8.66 -2.65
CA PRO A 33 -10.90 -8.65 -1.22
C PRO A 33 -9.40 -8.61 -0.99
N LEU A 34 -8.92 -7.44 -0.52
CA LEU A 34 -7.54 -7.26 -0.10
C LEU A 34 -7.32 -8.40 0.88
N ASN A 35 -6.44 -9.33 0.52
CA ASN A 35 -6.18 -10.52 1.30
C ASN A 35 -5.91 -10.07 2.75
N THR A 36 -6.91 -10.21 3.62
CA THR A 36 -6.94 -9.54 4.93
C THR A 36 -5.78 -10.02 5.81
N MET A 37 -5.23 -11.21 5.48
CA MET A 37 -4.09 -11.80 6.16
C MET A 37 -2.73 -11.14 5.88
N ASN A 38 -2.65 -10.12 5.02
CA ASN A 38 -1.38 -9.47 4.69
C ASN A 38 -1.43 -7.93 4.85
N THR A 39 -2.02 -7.47 5.95
CA THR A 39 -2.12 -6.04 6.27
C THR A 39 -0.99 -5.62 7.21
N ILE A 40 -0.33 -4.49 6.91
CA ILE A 40 0.68 -3.87 7.77
C ILE A 40 0.15 -2.52 8.29
N THR A 41 0.30 -2.27 9.59
CA THR A 41 -0.09 -0.99 10.19
C THR A 41 1.12 -0.07 10.21
N ILE A 42 1.05 1.04 9.46
CA ILE A 42 2.13 2.03 9.37
C ILE A 42 1.66 3.34 10.00
N ARG A 43 2.52 3.95 10.81
CA ARG A 43 2.30 5.32 11.28
C ARG A 43 2.69 6.28 10.15
N PRO A 44 1.76 7.10 9.63
CA PRO A 44 2.07 8.06 8.59
C PRO A 44 3.07 9.10 9.10
N GLY A 45 4.05 9.42 8.26
CA GLY A 45 5.15 10.34 8.57
C GLY A 45 5.88 10.74 7.30
N THR A 46 7.18 10.95 7.37
CA THR A 46 8.02 11.10 6.17
C THR A 46 8.09 9.79 5.39
N LEU A 47 8.38 9.87 4.09
CA LEU A 47 8.57 8.67 3.25
C LEU A 47 9.66 7.74 3.82
N ASP A 48 10.69 8.32 4.40
CA ASP A 48 11.81 7.62 5.02
C ASP A 48 11.38 6.80 6.25
N GLU A 49 10.60 7.42 7.15
CA GLU A 49 10.05 6.77 8.34
C GLU A 49 9.03 5.69 8.00
N MET A 50 8.19 5.93 6.98
CA MET A 50 7.24 4.93 6.51
C MET A 50 7.98 3.74 5.89
N GLU A 51 9.00 3.99 5.07
CA GLU A 51 9.82 2.93 4.50
C GLU A 51 10.57 2.13 5.58
N ALA A 52 11.12 2.79 6.60
CA ALA A 52 11.79 2.13 7.71
C ALA A 52 10.84 1.19 8.46
N GLN A 53 9.59 1.61 8.71
CA GLN A 53 8.57 0.76 9.34
C GLN A 53 8.23 -0.46 8.48
N ILE A 54 8.08 -0.29 7.17
CA ILE A 54 7.77 -1.39 6.25
C ILE A 54 8.93 -2.39 6.21
N ILE A 55 10.17 -1.92 6.08
CA ILE A 55 11.37 -2.76 6.05
C ILE A 55 11.53 -3.51 7.37
N GLY A 56 11.36 -2.82 8.51
CA GLY A 56 11.40 -3.43 9.84
C GLY A 56 10.36 -4.54 9.97
N HIS A 57 9.10 -4.25 9.65
CA HIS A 57 8.02 -5.22 9.76
C HIS A 57 8.24 -6.48 8.92
N VAL A 58 8.81 -6.35 7.72
CA VAL A 58 9.15 -7.53 6.89
C VAL A 58 10.31 -8.32 7.50
N LEU A 59 11.33 -7.65 8.04
CA LEU A 59 12.50 -8.31 8.64
C LEU A 59 12.20 -8.98 9.99
N GLU A 60 11.22 -8.48 10.74
CA GLU A 60 10.78 -9.06 12.02
C GLU A 60 9.96 -10.35 11.85
N GLN A 61 9.57 -10.72 10.63
CA GLN A 61 8.81 -11.94 10.39
C GLN A 61 9.66 -13.19 10.75
N PRO A 62 9.04 -14.20 11.38
CA PRO A 62 9.75 -15.43 11.74
C PRO A 62 10.26 -16.14 10.48
N ASN A 63 11.52 -16.59 10.53
CA ASN A 63 12.23 -17.26 9.43
C ASN A 63 12.53 -16.37 8.21
N MET A 64 12.45 -15.04 8.35
CA MET A 64 12.75 -14.14 7.26
C MET A 64 14.25 -13.97 7.04
N THR A 65 14.71 -14.16 5.80
CA THR A 65 16.08 -13.82 5.41
C THR A 65 16.13 -12.51 4.64
N GLN A 66 17.28 -11.83 4.61
CA GLN A 66 17.44 -10.59 3.82
C GLN A 66 17.15 -10.80 2.33
N LYS A 67 17.36 -12.01 1.79
CA LYS A 67 17.07 -12.32 0.39
C LYS A 67 15.56 -12.36 0.15
N GLU A 68 14.84 -13.08 1.01
CA GLU A 68 13.38 -13.17 0.94
C GLU A 68 12.75 -11.78 1.18
N ALA A 69 13.26 -11.01 2.13
CA ALA A 69 12.75 -9.68 2.44
C ALA A 69 12.90 -8.73 1.25
N ALA A 70 14.06 -8.78 0.58
CA ALA A 70 14.30 -8.01 -0.63
C ALA A 70 13.34 -8.40 -1.77
N HIS A 71 13.05 -9.70 -1.90
CA HIS A 71 12.09 -10.21 -2.89
C HIS A 71 10.67 -9.73 -2.61
N ILE A 72 10.21 -9.78 -1.35
CA ILE A 72 8.89 -9.28 -0.93
C ILE A 72 8.76 -7.77 -1.15
N LEU A 73 9.80 -7.01 -0.80
CA LEU A 73 9.82 -5.56 -0.96
C LEU A 73 10.01 -5.12 -2.42
N GLY A 74 10.31 -6.04 -3.34
CA GLY A 74 10.54 -5.72 -4.75
C GLY A 74 11.81 -4.91 -5.01
N ILE A 75 12.82 -5.01 -4.13
CA ILE A 75 14.08 -4.25 -4.24
C ILE A 75 15.29 -5.18 -4.30
N SER A 76 16.42 -4.66 -4.79
CA SER A 76 17.67 -5.42 -4.76
C SER A 76 18.20 -5.60 -3.33
N ARG A 77 18.88 -6.71 -3.06
CA ARG A 77 19.54 -6.99 -1.76
C ARG A 77 20.51 -5.88 -1.34
N THR A 78 21.25 -5.31 -2.29
CA THR A 78 22.22 -4.24 -2.02
C THR A 78 21.50 -2.93 -1.66
N THR A 79 20.35 -2.66 -2.27
CA THR A 79 19.47 -1.53 -1.89
C THR A 79 18.88 -1.73 -0.51
N LEU A 80 18.36 -2.92 -0.21
CA LEU A 80 17.84 -3.25 1.12
C LEU A 80 18.91 -3.04 2.19
N TRP A 81 20.12 -3.56 1.98
CA TRP A 81 21.23 -3.40 2.93
C TRP A 81 21.60 -1.94 3.16
N LYS A 82 21.65 -1.11 2.11
CA LYS A 82 21.88 0.34 2.24
C LYS A 82 20.80 1.01 3.08
N LYS A 83 19.53 0.66 2.86
CA LYS A 83 18.38 1.21 3.60
C LYS A 83 18.38 0.77 5.06
N VAL A 84 18.61 -0.51 5.32
CA VAL A 84 18.71 -1.07 6.68
C VAL A 84 19.81 -0.38 7.49
N ARG A 85 20.96 -0.10 6.88
CA ARG A 85 22.03 0.68 7.54
C ARG A 85 21.68 2.15 7.72
N LYS A 86 21.05 2.76 6.72
CA LYS A 86 20.62 4.17 6.78
C LYS A 86 19.63 4.41 7.93
N TYR A 87 18.72 3.45 8.14
CA TYR A 87 17.66 3.54 9.15
C TYR A 87 18.01 2.85 10.47
N ASN A 88 19.20 2.24 10.57
CA ASN A 88 19.68 1.51 11.74
C ASN A 88 18.66 0.45 12.27
N ILE A 89 18.04 -0.29 11.35
CA ILE A 89 16.96 -1.26 11.67
C ILE A 89 17.49 -2.56 12.31
N LEU A 90 18.78 -2.89 12.12
CA LEU A 90 19.41 -4.04 12.75
C LEU A 90 20.01 -3.62 14.11
N THR A 91 19.41 -4.09 15.20
CA THR A 91 20.00 -4.08 16.55
C THR A 91 20.35 -5.50 16.97
#